data_AF-A0A7Y0HSR2-F1
#
_entry.id   AF-A0A7Y0HSR2-F1
#
_cell.length_a   1.000
_cell.length_b   1.000
_cell.length_c   1.000
_cell.angle_alpha   90.00
_cell.angle_beta   90.00
_cell.angle_gamma   90.00
#
_symmetry.space_group_name_H-M   'P 1'
#
loop_
_entity.id
_entity.type
_entity.pdbx_description
1 polymer ?
#
loop_
_entity_poly.entity_id
_entity_poly.type
_entity_poly.pdbx_seq_one_letter_code
_entity_poly.pdbx_strand_id
1 'polypeptide(L)'
;MADSEELNLNNLYEGVDVNTLGGGGLYDGVAGIVEKHPDTLLYKDTIIVQQGGMLRTDYGTWYFQTGDPAYCLCSVEERTRKQAVFSDNWAQDTTPLDQGGLSEKFTLTIAAPEWHGDINTVLWYEGNLYEVDGAPSNLDSGSSMVNHWEIQARRVMVDEFSPAHVPPPAVPEGSRTWGT
;
A
#
# COMPACT_ATOMS: atom_id res chain seq x y z
N MET A 1 6.31 76.44 4.42
CA MET A 1 5.34 75.68 5.21
C MET A 1 4.49 74.91 4.22
N ALA A 2 4.80 73.63 4.04
CA ALA A 2 3.95 72.67 3.34
C ALA A 2 4.16 71.35 4.10
N ASP A 3 3.04 70.83 4.60
CA ASP A 3 2.94 69.77 5.59
C ASP A 3 3.58 68.45 5.13
N SER A 4 4.27 67.79 6.05
CA SER A 4 4.69 66.40 5.90
C SER A 4 3.51 65.48 6.18
N GLU A 5 2.87 64.95 5.14
CA GLU A 5 1.92 63.85 5.28
C GLU A 5 2.70 62.61 5.76
N GLU A 6 2.51 62.23 7.02
CA GLU A 6 2.98 60.95 7.55
C GLU A 6 2.24 59.83 6.83
N LEU A 7 2.96 59.07 6.00
CA LEU A 7 2.45 57.83 5.41
C LEU A 7 2.11 56.86 6.54
N ASN A 8 0.82 56.66 6.81
CA ASN A 8 0.35 55.70 7.81
C ASN A 8 0.56 54.27 7.30
N LEU A 9 1.72 53.70 7.62
CA LEU A 9 2.16 52.37 7.21
C LEU A 9 1.35 51.22 7.84
N ASN A 10 0.50 51.50 8.85
CA ASN A 10 -0.19 50.45 9.60
C ASN A 10 -1.41 49.87 8.90
N ASN A 11 -1.96 50.55 7.88
CA ASN A 11 -3.19 50.13 7.18
C ASN A 11 -2.96 49.86 5.68
N LEU A 12 -1.72 49.58 5.27
CA LEU A 12 -1.32 49.41 3.86
C LEU A 12 -2.08 48.30 3.11
N TYR A 13 -2.69 47.36 3.81
CA TYR A 13 -3.39 46.20 3.23
C TYR A 13 -4.84 46.05 3.72
N GLU A 14 -5.41 47.09 4.32
CA GLU A 14 -6.78 47.04 4.84
C GLU A 14 -7.77 47.03 3.65
N GLY A 15 -8.37 45.87 3.37
CA GLY A 15 -9.36 45.68 2.30
C GLY A 15 -8.85 44.99 1.03
N VAL A 16 -7.59 44.52 1.00
CA VAL A 16 -7.07 43.69 -0.10
C VAL A 16 -7.14 42.22 0.31
N ASP A 17 -7.78 41.38 -0.50
CA ASP A 17 -7.80 39.94 -0.28
C ASP A 17 -6.35 39.41 -0.38
N VAL A 18 -5.91 38.68 0.65
CA VAL A 18 -4.56 38.11 0.76
C VAL A 18 -4.22 37.25 -0.46
N ASN A 19 -5.23 36.65 -1.09
CA ASN A 19 -5.07 35.85 -2.30
C ASN A 19 -4.77 36.69 -3.57
N THR A 20 -5.11 37.99 -3.59
CA THR A 20 -4.76 38.88 -4.72
C THR A 20 -3.39 39.54 -4.57
N LEU A 21 -2.77 39.47 -3.38
CA LEU A 21 -1.45 40.01 -3.10
C LEU A 21 -0.29 39.15 -3.61
N GLY A 22 -0.56 38.15 -4.46
CA GLY A 22 0.47 37.28 -5.02
C GLY A 22 1.12 36.38 -3.97
N GLY A 23 0.46 36.19 -2.82
CA GLY A 23 0.85 35.23 -1.79
C GLY A 23 0.32 33.83 -2.09
N GLY A 24 0.34 33.41 -3.35
CA GLY A 24 0.06 32.02 -3.70
C GLY A 24 0.92 31.13 -2.82
N GLY A 25 0.34 30.03 -2.31
CA GLY A 25 1.16 29.00 -1.66
C GLY A 25 2.34 28.68 -2.57
N LEU A 26 3.50 28.33 -2.00
CA LEU A 26 4.77 28.16 -2.74
C LEU A 26 4.69 27.22 -3.97
N TYR A 27 3.57 26.54 -4.18
CA TYR A 27 3.30 25.61 -5.27
C TYR A 27 1.93 25.76 -5.92
N ASP A 28 1.25 26.89 -5.75
CA ASP A 28 0.00 27.17 -6.48
C ASP A 28 0.31 27.24 -7.99
N GLY A 29 -0.26 26.29 -8.76
CA GLY A 29 -0.02 26.15 -10.21
C GLY A 29 1.08 25.18 -10.64
N VAL A 30 1.77 24.49 -9.72
CA VAL A 30 2.72 23.42 -10.08
C VAL A 30 1.98 22.08 -10.13
N ALA A 31 1.50 21.70 -11.32
CA ALA A 31 1.11 20.32 -11.59
C ALA A 31 2.36 19.43 -11.50
N GLY A 32 2.43 18.58 -10.47
CA GLY A 32 3.51 17.61 -10.30
C GLY A 32 4.55 17.96 -9.23
N ILE A 33 4.14 18.46 -8.07
CA ILE A 33 4.93 18.19 -6.86
C ILE A 33 4.91 16.67 -6.71
N VAL A 34 5.99 16.01 -7.10
CA VAL A 34 6.21 14.60 -6.73
C VAL A 34 6.28 14.61 -5.22
N GLU A 35 5.27 14.06 -4.55
CA GLU A 35 5.31 13.85 -3.10
C GLU A 35 6.59 13.10 -2.79
N LYS A 36 7.55 13.83 -2.22
CA LYS A 36 8.83 13.26 -1.84
C LYS A 36 8.57 12.50 -0.55
N HIS A 37 8.26 11.22 -0.70
CA HIS A 37 8.16 10.32 0.44
C HIS A 37 9.49 10.33 1.20
N PRO A 38 9.45 10.29 2.54
CA PRO A 38 10.67 10.25 3.32
C PRO A 38 11.42 8.95 2.97
N ASP A 39 12.73 9.06 2.73
CA ASP A 39 13.62 7.92 2.44
C ASP A 39 13.83 7.08 3.71
N THR A 40 12.76 6.42 4.15
CA THR A 40 12.74 5.55 5.32
C THR A 40 12.48 4.11 4.89
N LEU A 41 12.79 3.18 5.79
CA LEU A 41 12.71 1.75 5.52
C LEU A 41 11.32 1.28 5.04
N LEU A 42 10.25 2.04 5.33
CA LEU A 42 8.86 1.68 5.03
C LEU A 42 8.42 2.03 3.60
N TYR A 43 9.22 2.76 2.81
CA TYR A 43 8.87 3.21 1.46
C TYR A 43 9.77 2.60 0.37
N LYS A 44 10.31 1.41 0.61
CA LYS A 44 11.28 0.77 -0.30
C LYS A 44 10.63 0.19 -1.56
N ASP A 45 9.46 -0.40 -1.38
CA ASP A 45 8.78 -1.21 -2.36
C ASP A 45 7.41 -0.61 -2.69
N THR A 46 6.90 -0.94 -3.88
CA THR A 46 5.55 -0.57 -4.30
C THR A 46 4.83 -1.81 -4.77
N ILE A 47 3.68 -2.08 -4.16
CA ILE A 47 2.80 -3.19 -4.53
C ILE A 47 1.52 -2.67 -5.16
N ILE A 48 0.88 -3.50 -5.98
CA ILE A 48 -0.48 -3.25 -6.44
C ILE A 48 -1.41 -4.03 -5.52
N VAL A 49 -2.43 -3.36 -4.99
CA VAL A 49 -3.42 -3.94 -4.09
C VAL A 49 -4.81 -3.79 -4.68
N GLN A 50 -5.64 -4.80 -4.49
CA GLN A 50 -7.05 -4.77 -4.86
C GLN A 50 -7.89 -5.36 -3.73
N GLN A 51 -8.89 -4.60 -3.27
CA GLN A 51 -9.78 -5.07 -2.22
C GLN A 51 -10.74 -6.14 -2.77
N GLY A 52 -10.81 -7.26 -2.07
CA GLY A 52 -11.78 -8.31 -2.31
C GLY A 52 -13.07 -8.09 -1.53
N GLY A 53 -14.10 -8.79 -1.97
CA GLY A 53 -15.38 -8.92 -1.30
C GLY A 53 -15.80 -10.38 -1.26
N MET A 54 -16.71 -10.69 -0.33
CA MET A 54 -17.28 -12.03 -0.15
C MET A 54 -18.76 -11.99 -0.54
N LEU A 55 -19.15 -12.78 -1.54
CA LEU A 55 -20.55 -13.00 -1.90
C LEU A 55 -21.00 -14.34 -1.31
N ARG A 56 -21.96 -14.28 -0.39
CA ARG A 56 -22.62 -15.48 0.12
C ARG A 56 -23.89 -15.74 -0.67
N THR A 57 -23.96 -16.90 -1.30
CA THR A 57 -25.13 -17.40 -2.02
C THR A 57 -25.62 -18.70 -1.37
N ASP A 58 -26.82 -19.14 -1.73
CA ASP A 58 -27.37 -20.43 -1.26
C ASP A 58 -26.51 -21.63 -1.70
N TYR A 59 -25.69 -21.45 -2.75
CA TYR A 59 -24.80 -22.47 -3.30
C TYR A 59 -23.37 -22.43 -2.72
N GLY A 60 -23.09 -21.47 -1.83
CA GLY A 60 -21.78 -21.32 -1.21
C GLY A 60 -21.26 -19.89 -1.23
N THR A 61 -20.00 -19.77 -0.82
CA THR A 61 -19.28 -18.50 -0.74
C THR A 61 -18.34 -18.34 -1.93
N TRP A 62 -18.38 -17.18 -2.55
CA TRP A 62 -17.47 -16.79 -3.61
C TRP A 62 -16.69 -15.53 -3.19
N TYR A 63 -15.38 -15.55 -3.40
CA TYR A 63 -14.54 -14.36 -3.22
C TYR A 63 -14.35 -13.70 -4.59
N PHE A 64 -14.54 -12.40 -4.67
CA PHE A 64 -14.41 -11.64 -5.90
C PHE A 64 -13.76 -10.28 -5.63
N GLN A 65 -13.04 -9.76 -6.61
CA GLN A 65 -12.42 -8.44 -6.48
C GLN A 65 -13.48 -7.36 -6.67
N THR A 66 -13.60 -6.45 -5.69
CA THR A 66 -14.65 -5.41 -5.66
C THR A 66 -14.07 -4.01 -5.72
N GLY A 67 -12.89 -3.79 -5.15
CA GLY A 67 -12.24 -2.48 -5.11
C GLY A 67 -11.48 -2.15 -6.39
N ASP A 68 -11.28 -0.85 -6.62
CA ASP A 68 -10.34 -0.35 -7.61
C ASP A 68 -8.90 -0.68 -7.19
N PRO A 69 -8.04 -1.11 -8.12
CA PRO A 69 -6.65 -1.37 -7.81
C PRO A 69 -5.94 -0.06 -7.46
N ALA A 70 -5.11 -0.12 -6.43
CA ALA A 70 -4.33 1.01 -5.93
C ALA A 70 -2.86 0.62 -5.75
N TYR A 71 -1.98 1.61 -5.79
CA TYR A 71 -0.60 1.42 -5.37
C TYR A 71 -0.51 1.54 -3.85
N CYS A 72 0.29 0.68 -3.22
CA CYS A 72 0.64 0.80 -1.82
C CYS A 72 2.16 0.86 -1.68
N LEU A 73 2.65 1.91 -1.04
CA LEU A 73 4.06 2.08 -0.70
C LEU A 73 4.32 1.34 0.60
N CYS A 74 5.26 0.41 0.57
CA CYS A 74 5.54 -0.47 1.70
C CYS A 74 7.00 -0.96 1.68
N SER A 75 7.35 -1.77 2.68
CA SER A 75 8.51 -2.64 2.63
C SER A 75 8.03 -4.08 2.61
N VAL A 76 8.53 -4.86 1.65
CA VAL A 76 8.21 -6.28 1.53
C VAL A 76 9.40 -7.10 2.03
N GLU A 77 9.16 -7.92 3.06
CA GLU A 77 10.12 -8.94 3.51
C GLU A 77 9.59 -10.33 3.16
N GLU A 78 10.36 -11.07 2.35
CA GLU A 78 10.10 -12.48 2.14
C GLU A 78 10.55 -13.28 3.38
N ARG A 79 9.60 -13.92 4.06
CA ARG A 79 9.87 -14.72 5.27
C ARG A 79 9.46 -16.16 5.04
N THR A 80 10.45 -17.05 4.94
CA THR A 80 10.20 -18.47 5.13
C THR A 80 9.95 -18.72 6.63
N ARG A 81 8.72 -19.07 7.03
CA ARG A 81 8.41 -19.32 8.44
C ARG A 81 9.24 -20.49 8.97
N LYS A 82 10.08 -20.24 9.99
CA LYS A 82 10.89 -21.29 10.66
C LYS A 82 10.05 -22.45 11.19
N GLN A 83 8.80 -22.20 11.64
CA GLN A 83 7.88 -23.25 12.09
C GLN A 83 7.46 -24.24 10.99
N ALA A 84 7.56 -23.87 9.71
CA ALA A 84 7.28 -24.77 8.59
C ALA A 84 8.48 -25.66 8.21
N VAL A 85 9.67 -25.39 8.79
CA VAL A 85 10.94 -26.06 8.47
C VAL A 85 11.32 -27.08 9.57
N PHE A 86 10.76 -26.97 10.78
CA PHE A 86 11.13 -27.83 11.91
C PHE A 86 10.61 -29.28 11.83
N SER A 87 9.80 -29.65 10.84
CA SER A 87 9.39 -31.05 10.61
C SER A 87 9.87 -31.66 9.30
N ASP A 88 10.61 -30.90 8.47
CA ASP A 88 11.19 -31.44 7.24
C ASP A 88 12.40 -32.30 7.63
N ASN A 89 12.14 -33.52 8.12
CA ASN A 89 13.14 -34.56 8.20
C ASN A 89 13.72 -34.73 6.79
N TRP A 90 15.04 -34.83 6.71
CA TRP A 90 15.90 -34.84 5.50
C TRP A 90 15.57 -35.91 4.42
N ALA A 91 14.44 -36.60 4.55
CA ALA A 91 13.91 -37.63 3.66
C ALA A 91 12.50 -37.31 3.10
N GLN A 92 11.92 -36.15 3.43
CA GLN A 92 10.57 -35.79 2.97
C GLN A 92 10.64 -35.05 1.64
N ASP A 93 10.01 -35.62 0.61
CA ASP A 93 9.84 -35.02 -0.71
C ASP A 93 8.98 -33.76 -0.59
N THR A 94 9.59 -32.61 -0.85
CA THR A 94 8.95 -31.28 -0.78
C THR A 94 8.40 -30.83 -2.13
N THR A 95 8.40 -31.71 -3.14
CA THR A 95 7.81 -31.42 -4.45
C THR A 95 6.32 -31.12 -4.27
N PRO A 96 5.83 -29.94 -4.69
CA PRO A 96 4.41 -29.62 -4.64
C PRO A 96 3.62 -30.66 -5.43
N LEU A 97 2.66 -31.34 -4.79
CA LEU A 97 1.77 -32.30 -5.47
C LEU A 97 0.55 -31.55 -6.01
N ASP A 98 0.21 -31.78 -7.29
CA ASP A 98 -0.95 -31.18 -7.98
C ASP A 98 -2.31 -31.46 -7.31
N GLN A 99 -2.39 -32.52 -6.50
CA GLN A 99 -3.60 -32.91 -5.77
C GLN A 99 -3.23 -33.34 -4.35
N GLY A 100 -3.02 -32.38 -3.47
CA GLY A 100 -2.93 -32.70 -2.06
C GLY A 100 -2.38 -31.58 -1.21
N GLY A 101 -3.26 -30.65 -0.82
CA GLY A 101 -3.25 -29.88 0.45
C GLY A 101 -1.96 -29.19 0.95
N LEU A 102 -0.84 -29.30 0.25
CA LEU A 102 0.42 -28.67 0.57
C LEU A 102 0.36 -27.27 -0.01
N SER A 103 -0.16 -26.35 0.80
CA SER A 103 -0.07 -24.93 0.51
C SER A 103 1.40 -24.52 0.43
N GLU A 104 1.71 -23.68 -0.55
CA GLU A 104 3.04 -23.11 -0.70
C GLU A 104 3.48 -22.38 0.58
N LYS A 105 4.66 -22.72 1.11
CA LYS A 105 5.19 -22.25 2.41
C LYS A 105 5.78 -20.83 2.37
N PHE A 106 5.72 -20.15 1.21
CA PHE A 106 6.28 -18.81 1.02
C PHE A 106 5.25 -17.75 1.42
N THR A 107 5.52 -17.10 2.56
CA THR A 107 4.73 -15.98 3.06
C THR A 107 5.52 -14.68 2.97
N LEU A 108 4.85 -13.62 2.56
CA LEU A 108 5.35 -12.26 2.64
C LEU A 108 4.93 -11.63 3.96
N THR A 109 5.83 -10.86 4.54
CA THR A 109 5.50 -9.90 5.60
C THR A 109 5.67 -8.50 4.99
N ILE A 110 4.58 -7.74 4.96
CA ILE A 110 4.52 -6.40 4.38
C ILE A 110 4.39 -5.42 5.55
N ALA A 111 5.28 -4.42 5.57
CA ALA A 111 5.22 -3.30 6.50
C ALA A 111 4.79 -2.04 5.72
N ALA A 112 3.59 -1.54 5.99
CA ALA A 112 3.02 -0.37 5.30
C ALA A 112 2.66 0.74 6.32
N PRO A 113 2.98 2.01 6.05
CA PRO A 113 2.60 3.11 6.95
C PRO A 113 1.08 3.32 7.01
N GLU A 114 0.38 3.05 5.91
CA GLU A 114 -1.07 3.13 5.81
C GLU A 114 -1.58 1.88 5.10
N TRP A 115 -2.66 1.29 5.63
CA TRP A 115 -3.28 0.10 5.04
C TRP A 115 -4.80 0.20 5.09
N HIS A 116 -5.44 0.06 3.94
CA HIS A 116 -6.91 0.07 3.79
C HIS A 116 -7.50 -1.29 3.44
N GLY A 117 -6.65 -2.29 3.20
CA GLY A 117 -7.10 -3.64 2.84
C GLY A 117 -7.65 -4.44 4.02
N ASP A 118 -8.41 -5.47 3.71
CA ASP A 118 -8.91 -6.49 4.62
C ASP A 118 -8.31 -7.88 4.33
N ILE A 119 -8.84 -8.93 4.98
CA ILE A 119 -8.41 -10.32 4.77
C ILE A 119 -8.70 -10.87 3.37
N ASN A 120 -9.55 -10.21 2.60
CA ASN A 120 -9.91 -10.62 1.23
C ASN A 120 -9.09 -9.86 0.18
N THR A 121 -8.19 -8.99 0.63
CA THR A 121 -7.36 -8.18 -0.26
C THR A 121 -6.34 -9.05 -0.97
N VAL A 122 -6.21 -8.83 -2.26
CA VAL A 122 -5.26 -9.49 -3.14
C VAL A 122 -4.22 -8.47 -3.57
N LEU A 123 -2.98 -8.91 -3.70
CA LEU A 123 -1.86 -8.05 -4.05
C LEU A 123 -0.94 -8.70 -5.06
N TRP A 124 -0.28 -7.86 -5.84
CA TRP A 124 0.71 -8.26 -6.83
C TRP A 124 2.06 -7.68 -6.46
N TYR A 125 3.06 -8.56 -6.40
CA TYR A 125 4.45 -8.20 -6.13
C TYR A 125 5.35 -9.05 -7.05
N GLU A 126 6.28 -8.40 -7.75
CA GLU A 126 7.18 -9.05 -8.72
C GLU A 126 6.47 -9.97 -9.73
N GLY A 127 5.26 -9.59 -10.17
CA GLY A 127 4.44 -10.38 -11.11
C GLY A 127 3.66 -11.53 -10.48
N ASN A 128 3.96 -11.90 -9.23
CA ASN A 128 3.28 -12.97 -8.52
C ASN A 128 2.01 -12.46 -7.82
N LEU A 129 1.03 -13.37 -7.66
CA LEU A 129 -0.23 -13.09 -6.97
C LEU A 129 -0.14 -13.56 -5.52
N TYR A 130 -0.48 -12.68 -4.60
CA TYR A 130 -0.60 -13.00 -3.19
C TYR A 130 -1.98 -12.60 -2.65
N GLU A 131 -2.43 -13.31 -1.64
CA GLU A 131 -3.65 -13.02 -0.90
C GLU A 131 -3.28 -12.76 0.56
N VAL A 132 -3.94 -11.81 1.19
CA VAL A 132 -3.71 -11.50 2.61
C VAL A 132 -4.12 -12.72 3.46
N ASP A 133 -3.19 -13.17 4.30
CA ASP A 133 -3.37 -14.29 5.22
C ASP A 133 -3.46 -13.76 6.65
N GLY A 134 -4.70 -13.69 7.16
CA GLY A 134 -4.99 -13.19 8.51
C GLY A 134 -5.23 -11.68 8.57
N ALA A 135 -5.59 -11.20 9.76
CA ALA A 135 -5.96 -9.80 9.95
C ALA A 135 -4.71 -8.88 9.96
N PRO A 136 -4.72 -7.78 9.19
CA PRO A 136 -3.70 -6.74 9.30
C PRO A 136 -3.58 -6.24 10.74
N SER A 137 -2.35 -6.11 11.23
CA SER A 137 -2.07 -5.71 12.61
C SER A 137 -1.38 -4.35 12.62
N ASN A 138 -1.94 -3.38 13.34
CA ASN A 138 -1.29 -2.09 13.53
C ASN A 138 -0.27 -2.19 14.66
N LEU A 139 1.00 -1.96 14.34
CA LEU A 139 2.09 -1.86 15.30
C LEU A 139 2.35 -0.40 15.63
N ASP A 140 1.55 0.12 16.57
CA ASP A 140 1.75 1.44 17.16
C ASP A 140 2.85 1.36 18.23
N SER A 141 4.08 1.71 17.85
CA SER A 141 5.21 1.85 18.76
C SER A 141 5.38 3.35 18.99
N GLY A 142 5.49 3.82 20.24
CA GLY A 142 5.32 5.24 20.62
C GLY A 142 6.17 6.33 19.90
N SER A 143 6.93 6.01 18.87
CA SER A 143 7.49 6.92 17.87
C SER A 143 6.74 6.78 16.53
N SER A 144 6.30 7.91 15.98
CA SER A 144 5.66 7.99 14.66
C SER A 144 6.52 7.45 13.51
N MET A 145 7.84 7.31 13.70
CA MET A 145 8.75 6.75 12.71
C MET A 145 8.69 5.22 12.60
N VAL A 146 8.10 4.54 13.58
CA VAL A 146 8.02 3.07 13.67
C VAL A 146 6.58 2.57 13.52
N ASN A 147 5.61 3.48 13.47
CA ASN A 147 4.20 3.13 13.29
C ASN A 147 3.95 2.60 11.89
N HIS A 148 3.56 1.33 11.82
CA HIS A 148 3.22 0.68 10.57
C HIS A 148 2.20 -0.44 10.80
N TRP A 149 1.49 -0.75 9.73
CA TRP A 149 0.70 -1.95 9.59
C TRP A 149 1.60 -3.10 9.17
N GLU A 150 1.50 -4.22 9.89
CA GLU A 150 2.06 -5.50 9.49
C GLU A 150 0.96 -6.34 8.83
N ILE A 151 1.22 -6.76 7.61
CA ILE A 151 0.32 -7.60 6.81
C ILE A 151 1.09 -8.86 6.44
N GLN A 152 0.43 -10.01 6.62
CA GLN A 152 0.96 -11.28 6.16
C GLN A 152 0.21 -11.66 4.89
N ALA A 153 0.93 -12.11 3.87
CA ALA A 153 0.33 -12.53 2.62
C ALA A 153 0.90 -13.87 2.17
N ARG A 154 0.03 -14.72 1.63
CA ARG A 154 0.38 -16.04 1.07
C ARG A 154 0.44 -15.96 -0.44
N ARG A 155 1.40 -16.67 -1.05
CA ARG A 155 1.45 -16.77 -2.51
C ARG A 155 0.34 -17.70 -3.01
N VAL A 156 -0.43 -17.21 -3.98
CA VAL A 156 -1.52 -17.96 -4.63
C VAL A 156 -1.11 -18.39 -6.04
N MET A 157 -0.33 -17.55 -6.72
CA MET A 157 0.10 -17.80 -8.09
C MET A 157 1.55 -17.36 -8.28
N VAL A 158 2.34 -18.22 -8.94
CA VAL A 158 3.63 -17.87 -9.49
C VAL A 158 3.48 -17.61 -10.98
N ASP A 159 3.91 -16.44 -11.44
CA ASP A 159 3.74 -16.02 -12.83
C ASP A 159 4.40 -16.99 -13.82
N GLU A 160 5.61 -17.44 -13.47
CA GLU A 160 6.45 -18.29 -14.32
C GLU A 160 5.85 -19.70 -14.58
N PHE A 161 5.03 -20.22 -13.66
CA PHE A 161 4.56 -21.60 -13.69
C PHE A 161 3.03 -21.76 -13.77
N SER A 162 2.26 -20.69 -13.58
CA SER A 162 0.80 -20.80 -13.53
C SER A 162 0.19 -20.92 -14.93
N PRO A 163 -0.57 -21.99 -15.23
CA PRO A 163 -1.33 -22.07 -16.49
C PRO A 163 -2.49 -21.05 -16.53
N ALA A 164 -2.94 -20.58 -15.37
CA ALA A 164 -3.93 -19.52 -15.23
C ALA A 164 -3.22 -18.21 -14.89
N HIS A 165 -2.46 -17.66 -15.84
CA HIS A 165 -1.81 -16.36 -15.69
C HIS A 165 -2.85 -15.27 -15.43
N VAL A 166 -2.75 -14.62 -14.27
CA VAL A 166 -3.57 -13.47 -13.89
C VAL A 166 -2.67 -12.24 -13.87
N PRO A 167 -2.68 -11.41 -14.93
CA PRO A 167 -1.83 -10.23 -14.97
C PRO A 167 -2.22 -9.23 -13.86
N PRO A 168 -1.27 -8.41 -13.38
CA PRO A 168 -1.57 -7.34 -12.46
C PRO A 168 -2.60 -6.38 -13.07
N PRO A 169 -3.61 -5.95 -12.29
CA PRO A 169 -4.63 -5.04 -12.78
C PRO A 169 -4.02 -3.66 -13.06
N ALA A 170 -4.49 -2.99 -14.11
CA ALA A 170 -4.08 -1.63 -14.42
C ALA A 170 -4.66 -0.67 -13.37
N VAL A 171 -3.79 0.08 -12.70
CA VAL A 171 -4.20 1.11 -11.73
C VAL A 171 -4.74 2.32 -12.50
N PRO A 172 -5.99 2.79 -12.23
CA PRO A 172 -6.55 3.97 -12.87
C PRO A 172 -5.69 5.21 -12.63
N GLU A 173 -5.53 6.05 -13.67
CA GLU A 173 -4.85 7.35 -13.53
C GLU A 173 -5.61 8.24 -12.53
N GLY A 174 -4.95 8.63 -11.45
CA GLY A 174 -5.55 9.38 -10.34
C GLY A 174 -6.07 8.52 -9.18
N SER A 175 -5.86 7.19 -9.22
CA SER A 175 -6.10 6.33 -8.05
C SER A 175 -5.20 6.77 -6.88
N ARG A 176 -5.76 6.76 -5.67
CA ARG A 176 -5.03 7.16 -4.46
C ARG A 176 -3.96 6.11 -4.14
N THR A 177 -2.71 6.56 -4.04
CA THR A 177 -1.60 5.74 -3.51
C THR A 177 -1.73 5.65 -1.98
N TRP A 178 -1.74 4.43 -1.45
CA TRP A 178 -1.75 4.17 -0.01
C TRP A 178 -0.34 4.35 0.55
N GLY A 179 -0.24 5.00 1.71
CA GLY A 179 1.04 5.38 2.32
C GLY A 179 1.47 6.79 1.93
N THR A 180 0.51 7.68 1.67
CA THR A 180 0.73 9.11 1.43
C THR A 180 0.44 9.93 2.69
#